data_AF-A0A0K1K221-F1
#
_entry.id   AF-A0A0K1K221-F1
#
_cell.length_a   1.000
_cell.length_b   1.000
_cell.length_c   1.000
_cell.angle_alpha   90.00
_cell.angle_beta   90.00
_cell.angle_gamma   90.00
#
_symmetry.space_group_name_H-M   'P 1'
#
loop_
_entity.id
_entity.type
_entity.pdbx_description
1 polymer ?
#
loop_
_entity_poly.entity_id
_entity_poly.type
_entity_poly.pdbx_seq_one_letter_code
_entity_poly.pdbx_strand_id
1 'polypeptide(L)'
;MSNYTKVQFLSWELYTGPAIAPSGGTGKLYKGIDDNTDDKRTDALGQCRDIDARLAFTADAIAKAEAASDHDKNTLKVFMAPEFLYRGTGGAYLHDLLNGWDGAAHPELGLSAPYNGAWPGLFGKLRALVADAKYEHWVFVFGTVLSASFPAAKASNGRYLLDPTQTAECYNCALIQRGGPTHGAVNYIGRKQYKSHIDFIRLFNGATAHTDATIRPLDPRSVIPADVLGVPEGGASFRLADINDGAGKPIDFGIEICLDHAQSGGTPPKQQGRLRTAGQLVRIQLVPSGGMSLIDNSICLQPGSGSALTSYVFNCDGLNRFSGGNGSHTEVRSGARSGDTLRQATVVKASSGEASTGAQLPSVVAQVNTAQGVVTGAQLWSNGGSAQGAGQVRVLPSQPL
;
A
#
# COMPACT_ATOMS: atom_id res chain seq x y z
N MET A 1 14.17 -22.55 0.61
CA MET A 1 13.20 -22.58 1.73
C MET A 1 13.79 -21.96 2.98
N SER A 2 13.15 -20.92 3.51
CA SER A 2 13.56 -20.24 4.75
C SER A 2 12.53 -20.51 5.85
N ASN A 3 12.99 -20.94 7.03
CA ASN A 3 12.14 -21.26 8.17
C ASN A 3 12.36 -20.20 9.26
N TYR A 4 11.28 -19.54 9.67
CA TYR A 4 11.35 -18.41 10.59
C TYR A 4 10.75 -18.77 11.96
N THR A 5 11.51 -18.56 13.02
CA THR A 5 11.06 -18.74 14.42
C THR A 5 10.63 -17.43 15.07
N LYS A 6 10.91 -16.30 14.40
CA LYS A 6 10.54 -14.96 14.82
C LYS A 6 10.00 -14.14 13.66
N VAL A 7 9.25 -13.10 14.00
CA VAL A 7 8.80 -12.06 13.07
C VAL A 7 9.11 -10.68 13.64
N GLN A 8 9.51 -9.75 12.78
CA GLN A 8 9.70 -8.34 13.11
C GLN A 8 8.82 -7.49 12.22
N PHE A 9 8.03 -6.59 12.81
CA PHE A 9 7.15 -5.69 12.07
C PHE A 9 7.78 -4.30 11.97
N LEU A 10 7.74 -3.74 10.77
CA LEU A 10 8.31 -2.44 10.44
C LEU A 10 7.26 -1.62 9.70
N SER A 11 6.84 -0.46 10.22
CA SER A 11 5.85 0.40 9.59
C SER A 11 6.44 1.73 9.17
N TRP A 12 6.13 2.20 7.97
CA TRP A 12 6.45 3.56 7.55
C TRP A 12 5.31 4.51 7.92
N GLU A 13 5.51 5.31 8.96
CA GLU A 13 4.49 6.17 9.55
C GLU A 13 4.37 7.50 8.81
N LEU A 14 3.53 7.50 7.77
CA LEU A 14 3.33 8.63 6.87
C LEU A 14 1.85 9.02 6.78
N TYR A 15 1.54 10.32 6.77
CA TYR A 15 0.19 10.78 6.41
C TYR A 15 0.04 10.82 4.88
N THR A 16 -0.86 10.01 4.33
CA THR A 16 -1.15 9.87 2.90
C THR A 16 -2.54 10.39 2.51
N GLY A 17 -3.22 11.05 3.45
CA GLY A 17 -4.47 11.75 3.20
C GLY A 17 -4.30 12.99 2.31
N PRO A 18 -5.40 13.56 1.81
CA PRO A 18 -5.36 14.81 1.07
C PRO A 18 -4.81 15.95 1.94
N ALA A 19 -4.14 16.90 1.30
CA ALA A 19 -3.84 18.18 1.91
C ALA A 19 -5.13 18.97 2.09
N ILE A 20 -5.27 19.59 3.27
CA ILE A 20 -6.36 20.51 3.58
C ILE A 20 -5.84 21.91 3.27
N ALA A 21 -6.58 22.70 2.49
CA ALA A 21 -6.21 24.08 2.23
C ALA A 21 -6.05 24.85 3.58
N PRO A 22 -5.09 25.79 3.68
CA PRO A 22 -5.01 26.67 4.84
C PRO A 22 -6.35 27.36 5.10
N SER A 23 -6.63 27.60 6.38
CA SER A 23 -7.84 28.25 6.92
C SER A 23 -8.42 29.32 6.00
N GLY A 24 -9.55 29.00 5.35
CA GLY A 24 -10.30 29.87 4.43
C GLY A 24 -10.58 29.24 3.05
N GLY A 25 -9.82 28.23 2.62
CA GLY A 25 -10.10 27.48 1.40
C GLY A 25 -11.00 26.27 1.64
N THR A 26 -12.00 26.04 0.80
CA THR A 26 -12.90 24.86 0.86
C THR A 26 -12.36 23.64 0.11
N GLY A 27 -11.19 23.74 -0.54
CA GLY A 27 -10.63 22.70 -1.39
C GLY A 27 -9.75 21.68 -0.63
N LYS A 28 -9.92 20.40 -0.96
CA LYS A 28 -8.93 19.35 -0.67
C LYS A 28 -8.09 19.13 -1.92
N LEU A 29 -6.82 18.78 -1.77
CA LEU A 29 -5.97 18.44 -2.92
C LEU A 29 -5.08 17.25 -2.61
N TYR A 30 -4.84 16.42 -3.62
CA TYR A 30 -3.82 15.39 -3.52
C TYR A 30 -2.45 16.00 -3.82
N LYS A 31 -1.47 15.64 -3.00
CA LYS A 31 -0.10 16.07 -3.18
C LYS A 31 0.62 15.17 -4.18
N GLY A 32 1.58 15.75 -4.88
CA GLY A 32 2.43 15.08 -5.83
C GLY A 32 3.14 16.06 -6.75
N ILE A 33 3.96 15.52 -7.62
CA ILE A 33 4.57 16.24 -8.74
C ILE A 33 3.58 16.28 -9.91
N ASP A 34 3.49 17.43 -10.56
CA ASP A 34 2.74 17.60 -11.80
C ASP A 34 3.46 18.57 -12.74
N ASP A 35 3.10 18.55 -14.03
CA ASP A 35 3.67 19.41 -15.06
C ASP A 35 2.78 20.63 -15.38
N ASN A 36 2.02 21.12 -14.39
CA ASN A 36 1.10 22.25 -14.53
C ASN A 36 0.07 22.09 -15.66
N THR A 37 -0.33 20.86 -15.98
CA THR A 37 -1.45 20.60 -16.91
C THR A 37 -2.80 20.95 -16.28
N ASP A 38 -3.79 21.30 -17.12
CA ASP A 38 -5.17 21.54 -16.69
C ASP A 38 -5.89 20.23 -16.30
N ASP A 39 -5.49 19.09 -16.87
CA ASP A 39 -6.01 17.76 -16.51
C ASP A 39 -4.91 16.90 -15.90
N LYS A 40 -4.98 16.72 -14.58
CA LYS A 40 -4.02 15.92 -13.80
C LYS A 40 -4.25 14.42 -13.97
N ARG A 41 -5.41 14.00 -14.48
CA ARG A 41 -5.73 12.58 -14.71
C ARG A 41 -4.89 12.00 -15.85
N THR A 42 -4.55 12.83 -16.82
CA THR A 42 -3.78 12.46 -18.02
C THR A 42 -2.36 13.03 -18.05
N ASP A 43 -1.89 13.62 -16.95
CA ASP A 43 -0.51 14.14 -16.81
C ASP A 43 0.52 13.01 -16.68
N ALA A 44 0.72 12.23 -17.76
CA ALA A 44 1.56 11.05 -17.74
C ALA A 44 3.01 11.36 -17.31
N LEU A 45 3.55 12.50 -17.76
CA LEU A 45 4.92 12.90 -17.44
C LEU A 45 5.06 13.33 -15.97
N GLY A 46 4.15 14.16 -15.46
CA GLY A 46 4.09 14.52 -14.04
C GLY A 46 3.92 13.29 -13.15
N GLN A 47 3.05 12.36 -13.53
CA GLN A 47 2.83 11.11 -12.81
C GLN A 47 4.08 10.20 -12.80
N CYS A 48 4.82 10.08 -13.90
CA CYS A 48 6.09 9.35 -13.93
C CYS A 48 7.13 9.95 -12.96
N ARG A 49 7.22 11.29 -12.92
CA ARG A 49 8.11 12.03 -12.00
C ARG A 49 7.70 11.85 -10.55
N ASP A 50 6.40 11.91 -10.26
CA ASP A 50 5.84 11.66 -8.93
C ASP A 50 6.15 10.24 -8.44
N ILE A 51 6.00 9.24 -9.30
CA ILE A 51 6.36 7.85 -9.02
C ILE A 51 7.85 7.74 -8.64
N ASP A 52 8.75 8.31 -9.45
CA ASP A 52 10.19 8.25 -9.20
C ASP A 52 10.59 8.94 -7.89
N ALA A 53 9.97 10.06 -7.57
CA ALA A 53 10.22 10.75 -6.31
C ALA A 53 9.75 9.93 -5.10
N ARG A 54 8.53 9.38 -5.13
CA ARG A 54 7.99 8.52 -4.06
C ARG A 54 8.82 7.25 -3.88
N LEU A 55 9.30 6.66 -4.97
CA LEU A 55 10.21 5.52 -4.96
C LEU A 55 11.52 5.85 -4.25
N ALA A 56 12.09 7.04 -4.46
CA ALA A 56 13.32 7.45 -3.78
C ALA A 56 13.14 7.57 -2.27
N PHE A 57 12.00 8.11 -1.80
CA PHE A 57 11.70 8.11 -0.36
C PHE A 57 11.39 6.72 0.18
N THR A 58 10.73 5.86 -0.60
CA THR A 58 10.51 4.45 -0.24
C THR A 58 11.83 3.71 -0.08
N ALA A 59 12.80 3.97 -0.96
CA ALA A 59 14.15 3.43 -0.86
C ALA A 59 14.85 3.85 0.43
N ASP A 60 14.78 5.14 0.79
CA ASP A 60 15.35 5.61 2.06
C ASP A 60 14.62 4.99 3.27
N ALA A 61 13.28 4.93 3.26
CA ALA A 61 12.50 4.30 4.32
C ALA A 61 12.90 2.83 4.52
N ILE A 62 13.03 2.06 3.45
CA ILE A 62 13.49 0.66 3.52
C ILE A 62 14.93 0.56 4.01
N ALA A 63 15.81 1.48 3.60
CA ALA A 63 17.19 1.52 4.11
C ALA A 63 17.24 1.84 5.61
N LYS A 64 16.41 2.77 6.11
CA LYS A 64 16.26 3.05 7.54
C LYS A 64 15.74 1.83 8.30
N ALA A 65 14.75 1.16 7.73
CA ALA A 65 14.18 -0.07 8.29
C ALA A 65 15.26 -1.15 8.43
N GLU A 66 16.03 -1.37 7.36
CA GLU A 66 17.07 -2.41 7.31
C GLU A 66 18.21 -2.15 8.30
N ALA A 67 18.71 -0.92 8.38
CA ALA A 67 19.76 -0.55 9.32
C ALA A 67 19.34 -0.70 10.80
N ALA A 68 18.05 -0.57 11.09
CA ALA A 68 17.47 -0.67 12.43
C ALA A 68 16.94 -2.08 12.77
N SER A 69 16.88 -2.98 11.79
CA SER A 69 16.27 -4.31 11.93
C SER A 69 17.17 -5.34 12.62
N ASP A 70 16.55 -6.42 13.08
CA ASP A 70 17.25 -7.62 13.55
C ASP A 70 17.83 -8.39 12.36
N HIS A 71 19.15 -8.56 12.25
CA HIS A 71 19.77 -9.28 11.12
C HIS A 71 19.79 -10.81 11.26
N ASP A 72 19.17 -11.40 12.30
CA ASP A 72 19.01 -12.85 12.43
C ASP A 72 18.23 -13.42 11.22
N LYS A 73 18.78 -14.47 10.60
CA LYS A 73 18.20 -15.16 9.44
C LYS A 73 16.94 -15.94 9.79
N ASN A 74 16.71 -16.23 11.06
CA ASN A 74 15.51 -16.87 11.57
C ASN A 74 14.38 -15.88 11.92
N THR A 75 14.62 -14.58 11.75
CA THR A 75 13.60 -13.52 11.91
C THR A 75 13.09 -13.11 10.54
N LEU A 76 11.79 -13.28 10.28
CA LEU A 76 11.09 -12.73 9.12
C LEU A 76 10.81 -11.24 9.35
N LYS A 77 11.19 -10.37 8.42
CA LYS A 77 10.90 -8.93 8.49
C LYS A 77 9.69 -8.63 7.63
N VAL A 78 8.72 -7.92 8.17
CA VAL A 78 7.52 -7.49 7.45
C VAL A 78 7.49 -5.97 7.47
N PHE A 79 7.91 -5.37 6.34
CA PHE A 79 7.80 -3.94 6.12
C PHE A 79 6.42 -3.59 5.54
N MET A 80 5.75 -2.58 6.07
CA MET A 80 4.49 -2.09 5.55
C MET A 80 4.42 -0.56 5.51
N ALA A 81 4.02 -0.03 4.36
CA ALA A 81 3.63 1.36 4.21
C ALA A 81 2.08 1.50 4.17
N PRO A 82 1.52 2.70 4.37
CA PRO A 82 0.07 2.88 4.44
C PRO A 82 -0.61 2.88 3.08
N GLU A 83 -1.94 2.83 3.08
CA GLU A 83 -2.75 3.01 1.87
C GLU A 83 -2.47 4.39 1.24
N PHE A 84 -2.63 4.49 -0.08
CA PHE A 84 -2.52 5.72 -0.86
C PHE A 84 -1.13 6.35 -0.93
N LEU A 85 -0.08 5.60 -0.61
CA LEU A 85 1.29 6.07 -0.78
C LEU A 85 1.54 6.54 -2.22
N TYR A 86 0.94 5.86 -3.20
CA TYR A 86 1.09 6.09 -4.64
C TYR A 86 -0.26 6.54 -5.25
N ARG A 87 -0.54 7.84 -5.25
CA ARG A 87 -1.84 8.39 -5.69
C ARG A 87 -1.73 9.47 -6.76
N GLY A 88 -0.68 10.29 -6.71
CA GLY A 88 -0.50 11.46 -7.59
C GLY A 88 -1.50 12.59 -7.35
N THR A 89 -1.28 13.72 -8.01
CA THR A 89 -2.13 14.92 -7.93
C THR A 89 -3.51 14.72 -8.55
N GLY A 90 -3.63 13.85 -9.55
CA GLY A 90 -4.89 13.48 -10.19
C GLY A 90 -5.80 12.57 -9.37
N GLY A 91 -5.33 12.06 -8.22
CA GLY A 91 -6.06 11.13 -7.36
C GLY A 91 -5.93 9.65 -7.75
N ALA A 92 -5.38 9.37 -8.92
CA ALA A 92 -4.90 8.07 -9.35
C ALA A 92 -3.86 8.28 -10.47
N TYR A 93 -2.94 7.33 -10.64
CA TYR A 93 -2.09 7.28 -11.83
C TYR A 93 -2.81 6.62 -13.00
N LEU A 94 -2.39 6.94 -14.23
CA LEU A 94 -2.73 6.12 -15.40
C LEU A 94 -2.27 4.68 -15.16
N HIS A 95 -3.16 3.73 -15.42
CA HIS A 95 -2.91 2.32 -15.12
C HIS A 95 -1.67 1.75 -15.83
N ASP A 96 -1.40 2.20 -17.05
CA ASP A 96 -0.23 1.80 -17.83
C ASP A 96 1.10 2.10 -17.13
N LEU A 97 1.13 3.08 -16.21
CA LEU A 97 2.35 3.47 -15.50
C LEU A 97 2.76 2.47 -14.40
N LEU A 98 1.88 1.53 -14.03
CA LEU A 98 2.18 0.53 -13.00
C LEU A 98 3.19 -0.49 -13.48
N ASN A 99 3.03 -0.98 -14.72
CA ASN A 99 3.91 -1.96 -15.33
C ASN A 99 4.92 -1.34 -16.29
N GLY A 100 4.66 -0.12 -16.78
CA GLY A 100 5.54 0.56 -17.71
C GLY A 100 5.63 -0.15 -19.06
N TRP A 101 6.80 -0.11 -19.69
CA TRP A 101 7.03 -0.64 -21.03
C TRP A 101 8.49 -1.03 -21.25
N ASP A 102 8.73 -2.09 -22.04
CA ASP A 102 10.07 -2.61 -22.33
C ASP A 102 10.78 -1.89 -23.49
N GLY A 103 10.05 -1.07 -24.26
CA GLY A 103 10.52 -0.40 -25.47
C GLY A 103 10.27 1.11 -25.44
N ALA A 104 9.95 1.70 -26.59
CA ALA A 104 9.51 3.09 -26.63
C ALA A 104 8.13 3.22 -25.97
N ALA A 105 7.93 4.31 -25.22
CA ALA A 105 6.61 4.66 -24.73
C ALA A 105 5.65 4.93 -25.89
N HIS A 106 4.35 4.77 -25.64
CA HIS A 106 3.35 5.13 -26.65
C HIS A 106 3.45 6.64 -26.94
N PRO A 107 3.58 7.07 -28.22
CA PRO A 107 3.79 8.49 -28.55
C PRO A 107 2.70 9.43 -28.02
N GLU A 108 1.49 8.93 -27.82
CA GLU A 108 0.35 9.71 -27.32
C GLU A 108 0.50 10.12 -25.86
N LEU A 109 1.36 9.46 -25.08
CA LEU A 109 1.66 9.87 -23.70
C LEU A 109 2.56 11.12 -23.67
N GLY A 110 3.13 11.54 -24.81
CA GLY A 110 3.94 12.76 -24.91
C GLY A 110 5.17 12.76 -24.00
N LEU A 111 5.69 11.58 -23.64
CA LEU A 111 6.74 11.45 -22.66
C LEU A 111 8.09 11.94 -23.20
N SER A 112 8.86 12.57 -22.33
CA SER A 112 10.25 12.94 -22.57
C SER A 112 11.20 11.93 -21.91
N ALA A 113 12.48 11.95 -22.28
CA ALA A 113 13.49 11.13 -21.62
C ALA A 113 13.52 11.36 -20.10
N PRO A 114 13.74 10.30 -19.29
CA PRO A 114 14.01 8.92 -19.71
C PRO A 114 12.75 8.10 -20.04
N TYR A 115 11.55 8.66 -19.82
CA TYR A 115 10.28 7.93 -19.91
C TYR A 115 9.81 7.68 -21.35
N ASN A 116 10.48 8.21 -22.37
CA ASN A 116 10.16 7.90 -23.77
C ASN A 116 10.78 6.58 -24.27
N GLY A 117 11.76 6.03 -23.56
CA GLY A 117 12.34 4.70 -23.79
C GLY A 117 11.90 3.71 -22.72
N ALA A 118 12.59 2.56 -22.59
CA ALA A 118 12.21 1.50 -21.66
C ALA A 118 12.10 2.02 -20.21
N TRP A 119 10.97 1.75 -19.57
CA TRP A 119 10.69 2.21 -18.21
C TRP A 119 9.90 1.12 -17.46
N PRO A 120 10.42 0.54 -16.36
CA PRO A 120 9.80 -0.62 -15.70
C PRO A 120 8.46 -0.37 -14.98
N GLY A 121 7.96 0.87 -15.01
CA GLY A 121 6.81 1.28 -14.21
C GLY A 121 7.05 1.25 -12.70
N LEU A 122 6.01 1.61 -11.95
CA LEU A 122 6.04 1.59 -10.48
C LEU A 122 6.40 0.21 -9.93
N PHE A 123 5.72 -0.85 -10.38
CA PHE A 123 5.90 -2.19 -9.83
C PHE A 123 7.24 -2.79 -10.21
N GLY A 124 7.72 -2.59 -11.45
CA GLY A 124 9.06 -3.03 -11.84
C GLY A 124 10.15 -2.38 -10.98
N LYS A 125 10.03 -1.07 -10.71
CA LYS A 125 10.98 -0.35 -9.85
C LYS A 125 10.90 -0.77 -8.39
N LEU A 126 9.71 -1.02 -7.84
CA LEU A 126 9.55 -1.54 -6.47
C LEU A 126 10.18 -2.92 -6.31
N ARG A 127 10.02 -3.82 -7.29
CA ARG A 127 10.67 -5.13 -7.28
C ARG A 127 12.19 -5.01 -7.34
N ALA A 128 12.70 -4.17 -8.25
CA ALA A 128 14.13 -3.92 -8.37
C ALA A 128 14.73 -3.34 -7.07
N LEU A 129 14.00 -2.47 -6.37
CA LEU A 129 14.44 -1.84 -5.13
C LEU A 129 14.79 -2.85 -4.03
N VAL A 130 14.09 -3.99 -3.98
CA VAL A 130 14.25 -4.99 -2.92
C VAL A 130 14.93 -6.28 -3.42
N ALA A 131 15.45 -6.27 -4.64
CA ALA A 131 16.21 -7.37 -5.25
C ALA A 131 17.69 -7.38 -4.79
N ASP A 132 17.92 -7.27 -3.48
CA ASP A 132 19.25 -7.25 -2.87
C ASP A 132 19.33 -8.36 -1.80
N ALA A 133 20.51 -8.99 -1.66
CA ALA A 133 20.74 -10.10 -0.73
C ALA A 133 20.46 -9.73 0.74
N LYS A 134 20.63 -8.47 1.14
CA LYS A 134 20.30 -8.03 2.50
C LYS A 134 18.80 -8.10 2.81
N TYR A 135 17.96 -8.20 1.77
CA TYR A 135 16.52 -8.32 1.88
C TYR A 135 16.00 -9.77 1.79
N GLU A 136 16.87 -10.78 1.78
CA GLU A 136 16.49 -12.21 1.64
C GLU A 136 15.42 -12.68 2.64
N HIS A 137 15.41 -12.09 3.83
CA HIS A 137 14.51 -12.45 4.94
C HIS A 137 13.35 -11.46 5.13
N TRP A 138 12.95 -10.78 4.06
CA TRP A 138 11.96 -9.70 4.11
C TRP A 138 10.74 -9.97 3.22
N VAL A 139 9.59 -9.49 3.70
CA VAL A 139 8.37 -9.28 2.93
C VAL A 139 8.02 -7.80 2.98
N PHE A 140 7.79 -7.21 1.82
CA PHE A 140 7.46 -5.80 1.65
C PHE A 140 6.02 -5.66 1.21
N VAL A 141 5.24 -4.90 1.96
CA VAL A 141 3.93 -4.37 1.58
C VAL A 141 4.12 -2.89 1.33
N PHE A 142 4.25 -2.48 0.07
CA PHE A 142 4.64 -1.10 -0.28
C PHE A 142 3.52 -0.07 -0.10
N GLY A 143 2.53 -0.34 0.76
CA GLY A 143 1.30 0.43 0.82
C GLY A 143 0.44 0.16 -0.40
N THR A 144 -0.38 1.14 -0.80
CA THR A 144 -1.19 0.99 -2.01
C THR A 144 -0.95 2.06 -3.06
N VAL A 145 -1.19 1.64 -4.30
CA VAL A 145 -1.33 2.50 -5.47
C VAL A 145 -2.78 2.62 -5.89
N LEU A 146 -3.21 3.86 -6.16
CA LEU A 146 -4.43 4.14 -6.90
C LEU A 146 -4.08 4.34 -8.35
N SER A 147 -4.70 3.54 -9.21
CA SER A 147 -4.61 3.70 -10.66
C SER A 147 -5.98 3.77 -11.30
N ALA A 148 -6.03 4.36 -12.49
CA ALA A 148 -7.23 4.53 -13.28
C ALA A 148 -6.98 4.18 -14.75
N SER A 149 -7.94 3.51 -15.37
CA SER A 149 -7.97 3.25 -16.81
C SER A 149 -9.19 3.93 -17.44
N PHE A 150 -8.97 4.66 -18.53
CA PHE A 150 -10.06 5.24 -19.31
C PHE A 150 -10.51 4.29 -20.42
N PRO A 151 -11.79 4.29 -20.80
CA PRO A 151 -12.24 3.68 -22.04
C PRO A 151 -11.46 4.23 -23.25
N ALA A 152 -11.32 3.41 -24.29
CA ALA A 152 -10.71 3.83 -25.54
C ALA A 152 -11.76 4.41 -26.50
N ALA A 153 -11.43 5.50 -27.19
CA ALA A 153 -12.21 6.05 -28.29
C ALA A 153 -11.44 5.97 -29.61
N LYS A 154 -12.15 5.67 -30.71
CA LYS A 154 -11.55 5.62 -32.05
C LYS A 154 -11.45 7.02 -32.64
N ALA A 155 -10.22 7.49 -32.85
CA ALA A 155 -9.92 8.74 -33.52
C ALA A 155 -10.22 8.67 -35.03
N SER A 156 -10.31 9.83 -35.68
CA SER A 156 -10.58 9.96 -37.12
C SER A 156 -9.54 9.28 -38.01
N ASN A 157 -8.31 9.15 -37.54
CA ASN A 157 -7.22 8.42 -38.21
C ASN A 157 -7.25 6.90 -37.97
N GLY A 158 -8.30 6.39 -37.30
CA GLY A 158 -8.49 4.97 -37.03
C GLY A 158 -7.79 4.43 -35.79
N ARG A 159 -6.95 5.23 -35.10
CA ARG A 159 -6.27 4.85 -33.85
C ARG A 159 -7.25 4.83 -32.68
N TYR A 160 -6.96 4.02 -31.67
CA TYR A 160 -7.68 4.02 -30.40
C TYR A 160 -6.89 4.84 -29.39
N LEU A 161 -7.50 5.90 -28.86
CA LEU A 161 -6.92 6.82 -27.88
C LEU A 161 -7.63 6.65 -26.53
N LEU A 162 -6.97 7.01 -25.43
CA LEU A 162 -7.65 7.16 -24.14
C LEU A 162 -8.72 8.26 -24.24
N ASP A 163 -9.93 7.98 -23.75
CA ASP A 163 -11.02 8.95 -23.70
C ASP A 163 -11.25 9.47 -22.27
N PRO A 164 -10.62 10.59 -21.88
CA PRO A 164 -10.75 11.17 -20.55
C PRO A 164 -12.11 11.85 -20.30
N THR A 165 -13.00 11.89 -21.32
CA THR A 165 -14.36 12.40 -21.18
C THR A 165 -15.30 11.35 -20.59
N GLN A 166 -14.92 10.07 -20.69
CA GLN A 166 -15.68 8.97 -20.12
C GLN A 166 -15.32 8.72 -18.66
N THR A 167 -16.21 7.97 -17.98
CA THR A 167 -15.94 7.50 -16.62
C THR A 167 -14.79 6.50 -16.63
N ALA A 168 -13.75 6.75 -15.82
CA ALA A 168 -12.64 5.82 -15.65
C ALA A 168 -13.01 4.65 -14.72
N GLU A 169 -12.28 3.55 -14.84
CA GLU A 169 -12.28 2.47 -13.85
C GLU A 169 -11.06 2.63 -12.90
N CYS A 170 -11.25 2.48 -11.58
CA CYS A 170 -10.17 2.53 -10.60
C CYS A 170 -9.77 1.19 -9.97
N TYR A 171 -8.50 1.14 -9.60
CA TYR A 171 -7.85 0.02 -8.93
C TYR A 171 -7.04 0.56 -7.77
N ASN A 172 -7.31 0.07 -6.55
CA ASN A 172 -6.50 0.34 -5.37
C ASN A 172 -5.82 -0.97 -4.96
N CYS A 173 -4.51 -1.05 -5.21
CA CYS A 173 -3.75 -2.28 -5.17
C CYS A 173 -2.52 -2.16 -4.25
N ALA A 174 -2.21 -3.22 -3.52
CA ALA A 174 -0.97 -3.38 -2.76
C ALA A 174 -0.09 -4.43 -3.44
N LEU A 175 1.14 -4.06 -3.81
CA LEU A 175 2.16 -5.02 -4.18
C LEU A 175 2.81 -5.58 -2.91
N ILE A 176 2.75 -6.90 -2.75
CA ILE A 176 3.47 -7.66 -1.73
C ILE A 176 4.60 -8.41 -2.40
N GLN A 177 5.84 -8.14 -1.99
CA GLN A 177 7.05 -8.67 -2.62
C GLN A 177 7.95 -9.32 -1.59
N ARG A 178 8.46 -10.52 -1.89
CA ARG A 178 9.58 -11.09 -1.14
C ARG A 178 10.89 -10.43 -1.54
N GLY A 179 11.70 -9.99 -0.58
CA GLY A 179 13.02 -9.44 -0.86
C GLY A 179 14.05 -10.50 -1.23
N GLY A 180 15.14 -10.08 -1.88
CA GLY A 180 16.25 -10.94 -2.30
C GLY A 180 16.40 -11.02 -3.83
N PRO A 181 17.63 -11.24 -4.33
CA PRO A 181 17.96 -11.12 -5.75
C PRO A 181 17.32 -12.20 -6.62
N THR A 182 16.95 -13.34 -6.05
CA THR A 182 16.35 -14.48 -6.77
C THR A 182 14.82 -14.53 -6.65
N HIS A 183 14.21 -13.60 -5.91
CA HIS A 183 12.79 -13.64 -5.56
C HIS A 183 11.93 -12.63 -6.35
N GLY A 184 12.46 -12.05 -7.43
CA GLY A 184 11.74 -11.04 -8.22
C GLY A 184 10.37 -11.48 -8.75
N ALA A 185 10.15 -12.78 -8.94
CA ALA A 185 8.85 -13.35 -9.34
C ALA A 185 7.97 -13.80 -8.15
N VAL A 186 8.48 -13.77 -6.92
CA VAL A 186 7.75 -14.20 -5.71
C VAL A 186 7.01 -13.00 -5.12
N ASN A 187 5.84 -12.72 -5.67
CA ASN A 187 5.01 -11.59 -5.29
C ASN A 187 3.52 -11.94 -5.30
N TYR A 188 2.73 -11.01 -4.77
CA TYR A 188 1.27 -11.07 -4.76
C TYR A 188 0.72 -9.66 -4.88
N ILE A 189 -0.38 -9.48 -5.61
CA ILE A 189 -1.10 -8.21 -5.69
C ILE A 189 -2.43 -8.34 -4.94
N GLY A 190 -2.53 -7.65 -3.81
CA GLY A 190 -3.78 -7.48 -3.09
C GLY A 190 -4.59 -6.35 -3.72
N ARG A 191 -5.89 -6.53 -3.90
CA ARG A 191 -6.79 -5.49 -4.43
C ARG A 191 -7.89 -5.17 -3.43
N LYS A 192 -8.12 -3.88 -3.21
CA LYS A 192 -9.25 -3.38 -2.43
C LYS A 192 -10.55 -3.59 -3.19
N GLN A 193 -11.57 -4.13 -2.53
CA GLN A 193 -12.89 -4.36 -3.13
C GLN A 193 -13.86 -3.21 -2.90
N TYR A 194 -13.71 -2.49 -1.78
CA TYR A 194 -14.63 -1.42 -1.40
C TYR A 194 -13.99 -0.05 -1.57
N LYS A 195 -14.64 0.85 -2.31
CA LYS A 195 -14.22 2.25 -2.41
C LYS A 195 -14.52 2.98 -1.10
N SER A 196 -13.51 3.59 -0.46
CA SER A 196 -13.74 4.45 0.70
C SER A 196 -14.13 5.86 0.26
N HIS A 197 -14.83 6.59 1.14
CA HIS A 197 -15.21 7.99 0.91
C HIS A 197 -14.04 8.98 0.76
N ILE A 198 -12.81 8.52 1.05
CA ILE A 198 -11.56 9.28 0.96
C ILE A 198 -10.72 8.92 -0.28
N ASP A 199 -11.12 7.90 -1.04
CA ASP A 199 -10.40 7.44 -2.23
C ASP A 199 -10.34 8.59 -3.24
N PHE A 200 -11.45 9.33 -3.39
CA PHE A 200 -11.59 10.51 -4.25
C PHE A 200 -12.22 11.70 -3.51
N ILE A 201 -11.57 12.85 -3.56
CA ILE A 201 -12.05 14.11 -2.97
C ILE A 201 -13.23 14.67 -3.78
N ARG A 202 -14.16 15.33 -3.09
CA ARG A 202 -15.37 15.90 -3.68
C ARG A 202 -15.19 17.31 -4.26
N LEU A 203 -14.15 18.04 -3.82
CA LEU A 203 -13.92 19.45 -4.14
C LEU A 203 -12.44 19.63 -4.50
N PHE A 204 -12.19 20.11 -5.72
CA PHE A 204 -10.86 20.45 -6.21
C PHE A 204 -10.90 21.87 -6.81
N ASN A 205 -9.85 22.67 -6.56
CA ASN A 205 -9.75 24.04 -7.03
C ASN A 205 -8.82 24.12 -8.25
N GLY A 206 -9.38 24.37 -9.44
CA GLY A 206 -8.63 24.89 -10.59
C GLY A 206 -7.96 23.89 -11.55
N ALA A 207 -7.99 22.58 -11.32
CA ALA A 207 -7.56 21.57 -12.30
C ALA A 207 -8.49 20.33 -12.30
N THR A 208 -8.48 19.57 -13.38
CA THR A 208 -9.30 18.35 -13.52
C THR A 208 -8.58 17.19 -12.85
N ALA A 209 -9.27 16.52 -11.91
CA ALA A 209 -8.79 15.35 -11.18
C ALA A 209 -9.90 14.30 -11.10
N HIS A 210 -9.57 13.07 -10.71
CA HIS A 210 -10.59 12.06 -10.47
C HIS A 210 -11.44 12.42 -9.26
N THR A 211 -12.74 12.51 -9.50
CA THR A 211 -13.78 12.66 -8.49
C THR A 211 -14.65 11.41 -8.43
N ASP A 212 -15.42 11.29 -7.35
CA ASP A 212 -16.35 10.18 -7.14
C ASP A 212 -17.39 10.01 -8.27
N ALA A 213 -17.68 11.08 -9.03
CA ALA A 213 -18.59 11.07 -10.18
C ALA A 213 -17.93 10.64 -11.49
N THR A 214 -16.60 10.79 -11.61
CA THR A 214 -15.83 10.56 -12.84
C THR A 214 -15.07 9.23 -12.84
N ILE A 215 -15.20 8.46 -11.76
CA ILE A 215 -14.52 7.18 -11.62
C ILE A 215 -15.40 6.15 -10.93
N ARG A 216 -15.29 4.90 -11.36
CA ARG A 216 -15.98 3.76 -10.76
C ARG A 216 -14.93 2.75 -10.29
N PRO A 217 -15.06 2.19 -9.08
CA PRO A 217 -14.31 0.98 -8.80
C PRO A 217 -14.74 -0.11 -9.78
N LEU A 218 -13.84 -1.03 -10.12
CA LEU A 218 -14.27 -2.28 -10.73
C LEU A 218 -15.39 -2.85 -9.87
N ASP A 219 -16.52 -3.20 -10.48
CA ASP A 219 -17.63 -3.80 -9.75
C ASP A 219 -17.07 -5.02 -9.03
N PRO A 220 -17.13 -5.08 -7.69
CA PRO A 220 -16.68 -6.26 -6.97
C PRO A 220 -17.43 -7.51 -7.41
N ARG A 221 -18.52 -7.39 -8.20
CA ARG A 221 -19.31 -8.47 -8.83
C ARG A 221 -18.98 -8.74 -10.30
N SER A 222 -18.30 -7.84 -11.03
CA SER A 222 -18.02 -8.06 -12.47
C SER A 222 -16.94 -9.12 -12.71
N VAL A 223 -16.15 -9.45 -11.67
CA VAL A 223 -15.34 -10.66 -11.57
C VAL A 223 -15.35 -11.16 -10.12
N ILE A 224 -16.41 -11.86 -9.71
CA ILE A 224 -16.27 -12.97 -8.76
C ILE A 224 -16.60 -14.24 -9.54
N PRO A 225 -15.61 -14.96 -10.09
CA PRO A 225 -15.88 -16.30 -10.58
C PRO A 225 -16.33 -17.16 -9.39
N ALA A 226 -17.14 -18.18 -9.66
CA ALA A 226 -17.92 -18.96 -8.67
C ALA A 226 -17.09 -19.63 -7.55
N ASP A 227 -15.78 -19.52 -7.65
CA ASP A 227 -14.68 -19.82 -6.77
C ASP A 227 -13.52 -18.93 -7.30
N VAL A 228 -12.57 -18.45 -6.53
CA VAL A 228 -11.23 -19.05 -6.47
C VAL A 228 -10.92 -20.10 -7.58
N LEU A 229 -11.17 -19.81 -8.87
CA LEU A 229 -10.79 -20.61 -10.06
C LEU A 229 -9.25 -20.60 -10.30
N GLY A 230 -8.44 -20.80 -9.26
CA GLY A 230 -7.00 -20.97 -9.40
C GLY A 230 -6.19 -19.73 -9.84
N VAL A 231 -6.76 -18.52 -9.85
CA VAL A 231 -6.01 -17.29 -10.15
C VAL A 231 -5.39 -16.73 -8.86
N PRO A 232 -4.06 -16.64 -8.74
CA PRO A 232 -3.34 -16.32 -7.51
C PRO A 232 -3.23 -14.81 -7.22
N GLU A 233 -4.19 -13.97 -7.66
CA GLU A 233 -4.16 -12.52 -7.48
C GLU A 233 -5.51 -11.96 -7.01
N GLY A 234 -5.49 -10.91 -6.19
CA GLY A 234 -6.69 -10.16 -5.76
C GLY A 234 -7.53 -10.78 -4.62
N GLY A 235 -7.28 -12.03 -4.22
CA GLY A 235 -7.83 -12.64 -3.00
C GLY A 235 -7.32 -12.00 -1.69
N ALA A 236 -7.99 -12.32 -0.57
CA ALA A 236 -7.60 -11.80 0.75
C ALA A 236 -6.58 -12.70 1.47
N SER A 237 -6.36 -13.93 1.02
CA SER A 237 -5.40 -14.90 1.58
C SER A 237 -4.44 -15.39 0.52
N PHE A 238 -3.16 -15.54 0.88
CA PHE A 238 -2.11 -15.93 -0.05
C PHE A 238 -0.91 -16.55 0.68
N ARG A 239 0.01 -17.13 -0.10
CA ARG A 239 1.32 -17.59 0.35
C ARG A 239 2.39 -17.06 -0.58
N LEU A 240 3.56 -16.76 -0.02
CA LEU A 240 4.76 -16.50 -0.79
C LEU A 240 5.62 -17.77 -0.77
N ALA A 241 6.15 -18.15 -1.93
CA ALA A 241 7.00 -19.32 -2.04
C ALA A 241 8.18 -19.25 -1.05
N ASP A 242 8.52 -20.39 -0.46
CA ASP A 242 9.70 -20.57 0.39
C ASP A 242 9.74 -19.74 1.69
N ILE A 243 8.59 -19.24 2.16
CA ILE A 243 8.42 -18.59 3.47
C ILE A 243 7.64 -19.52 4.41
N ASN A 244 8.36 -20.12 5.37
CA ASN A 244 7.82 -21.10 6.31
C ASN A 244 8.01 -20.66 7.77
N ASP A 245 7.20 -21.23 8.67
CA ASP A 245 7.41 -21.11 10.11
C ASP A 245 8.56 -22.02 10.60
N GLY A 246 8.87 -21.96 11.89
CA GLY A 246 9.96 -22.73 12.50
C GLY A 246 9.80 -24.25 12.41
N ALA A 247 8.58 -24.74 12.13
CA ALA A 247 8.30 -26.15 11.89
C ALA A 247 8.40 -26.54 10.40
N GLY A 248 8.76 -25.60 9.53
CA GLY A 248 8.86 -25.81 8.09
C GLY A 248 7.50 -25.78 7.37
N LYS A 249 6.43 -25.32 8.03
CA LYS A 249 5.10 -25.19 7.41
C LYS A 249 4.98 -23.83 6.71
N PRO A 250 4.41 -23.75 5.49
CA PRO A 250 4.19 -22.47 4.82
C PRO A 250 3.38 -21.49 5.66
N ILE A 251 3.79 -20.22 5.68
CA ILE A 251 3.07 -19.15 6.37
C ILE A 251 1.90 -18.67 5.49
N ASP A 252 0.70 -18.75 6.03
CA ASP A 252 -0.50 -18.16 5.43
C ASP A 252 -0.56 -16.66 5.75
N PHE A 253 -0.57 -15.83 4.71
CA PHE A 253 -0.74 -14.38 4.83
C PHE A 253 -2.17 -13.98 4.47
N GLY A 254 -2.65 -12.93 5.12
CA GLY A 254 -3.89 -12.25 4.78
C GLY A 254 -3.64 -10.79 4.43
N ILE A 255 -4.39 -10.21 3.49
CA ILE A 255 -4.34 -8.80 3.13
C ILE A 255 -5.76 -8.22 3.04
N GLU A 256 -6.01 -7.15 3.78
CA GLU A 256 -7.26 -6.40 3.75
C GLU A 256 -6.95 -4.89 3.74
N ILE A 257 -7.21 -4.23 2.62
CA ILE A 257 -6.86 -2.82 2.44
C ILE A 257 -7.97 -1.92 3.01
N CYS A 258 -7.66 -1.22 4.10
CA CYS A 258 -8.55 -0.25 4.76
C CYS A 258 -10.00 -0.74 4.95
N LEU A 259 -10.93 -0.30 4.09
CA LEU A 259 -12.35 -0.61 4.20
C LEU A 259 -12.65 -2.10 4.02
N ASP A 260 -11.81 -2.84 3.30
CA ASP A 260 -11.91 -4.31 3.19
C ASP A 260 -11.74 -5.01 4.56
N HIS A 261 -11.14 -4.34 5.55
CA HIS A 261 -11.04 -4.84 6.92
C HIS A 261 -12.32 -4.55 7.72
N ALA A 262 -13.16 -3.61 7.33
CA ALA A 262 -14.42 -3.32 8.02
C ALA A 262 -15.64 -3.93 7.32
N GLN A 263 -15.53 -4.20 6.02
CA GLN A 263 -16.66 -4.53 5.16
C GLN A 263 -16.31 -5.61 4.13
N SER A 264 -17.24 -6.54 3.93
CA SER A 264 -17.11 -7.58 2.91
C SER A 264 -18.44 -8.26 2.56
N GLY A 265 -18.47 -8.89 1.38
CA GLY A 265 -19.64 -9.56 0.82
C GLY A 265 -20.78 -8.63 0.37
N GLY A 266 -21.62 -9.13 -0.56
CA GLY A 266 -23.03 -8.78 -0.78
C GLY A 266 -23.51 -7.31 -0.82
N THR A 267 -24.84 -7.18 -0.86
CA THR A 267 -25.60 -5.92 -0.70
C THR A 267 -26.80 -6.20 0.22
N PRO A 268 -26.82 -5.68 1.45
CA PRO A 268 -25.81 -4.80 2.06
C PRO A 268 -24.52 -5.56 2.44
N PRO A 269 -23.39 -4.86 2.57
CA PRO A 269 -22.15 -5.47 3.00
C PRO A 269 -22.20 -5.91 4.47
N LYS A 270 -21.55 -7.03 4.77
CA LYS A 270 -21.35 -7.48 6.15
C LYS A 270 -20.35 -6.54 6.84
N GLN A 271 -20.58 -6.22 8.10
CA GLN A 271 -19.71 -5.38 8.93
C GLN A 271 -18.54 -6.21 9.50
N GLN A 272 -17.78 -6.85 8.62
CA GLN A 272 -16.60 -7.64 8.93
C GLN A 272 -15.68 -7.74 7.71
N GLY A 273 -14.42 -8.09 7.93
CA GLY A 273 -13.41 -8.24 6.89
C GLY A 273 -13.62 -9.43 5.96
N ARG A 274 -12.96 -9.38 4.79
CA ARG A 274 -12.98 -10.41 3.75
C ARG A 274 -12.54 -11.78 4.24
N LEU A 275 -11.47 -11.86 5.04
CA LEU A 275 -11.00 -13.14 5.60
C LEU A 275 -12.05 -13.78 6.49
N ARG A 276 -12.73 -12.97 7.31
CA ARG A 276 -13.81 -13.42 8.20
C ARG A 276 -14.98 -13.96 7.39
N THR A 277 -15.37 -13.25 6.33
CA THR A 277 -16.46 -13.67 5.44
C THR A 277 -16.14 -14.95 4.70
N ALA A 278 -14.87 -15.16 4.32
CA ALA A 278 -14.41 -16.40 3.68
C ALA A 278 -14.15 -17.54 4.68
N GLY A 279 -14.24 -17.31 6.00
CA GLY A 279 -13.90 -18.30 7.02
C GLY A 279 -12.41 -18.69 7.01
N GLN A 280 -11.54 -17.83 6.49
CA GLN A 280 -10.11 -18.10 6.34
C GLN A 280 -9.34 -17.61 7.57
N LEU A 281 -8.41 -18.44 8.07
CA LEU A 281 -7.50 -18.07 9.16
C LEU A 281 -6.07 -17.99 8.64
N VAL A 282 -5.36 -16.92 8.98
CA VAL A 282 -4.00 -16.65 8.51
C VAL A 282 -3.04 -16.54 9.69
N ARG A 283 -1.74 -16.77 9.44
CA ARG A 283 -0.69 -16.59 10.45
C ARG A 283 -0.35 -15.11 10.61
N ILE A 284 -0.29 -14.37 9.50
CA ILE A 284 -0.01 -12.93 9.49
C ILE A 284 -1.08 -12.22 8.66
N GLN A 285 -1.91 -11.40 9.29
CA GLN A 285 -2.91 -10.55 8.63
C GLN A 285 -2.37 -9.12 8.48
N LEU A 286 -2.38 -8.60 7.27
CA LEU A 286 -1.81 -7.31 6.89
C LEU A 286 -2.93 -6.33 6.56
N VAL A 287 -2.90 -5.14 7.15
CA VAL A 287 -3.93 -4.11 7.00
C VAL A 287 -3.28 -2.75 6.71
N PRO A 288 -2.76 -2.53 5.48
CA PRO A 288 -2.38 -1.18 5.06
C PRO A 288 -3.65 -0.33 4.94
N SER A 289 -3.60 0.88 5.49
CA SER A 289 -4.81 1.67 5.71
C SER A 289 -4.57 3.16 5.54
N GLY A 290 -5.63 3.87 5.17
CA GLY A 290 -5.70 5.33 5.11
C GLY A 290 -6.88 5.86 5.90
N GLY A 291 -7.23 5.28 7.05
CA GLY A 291 -8.26 5.80 7.96
C GLY A 291 -8.87 4.80 8.94
N MET A 292 -8.32 3.58 9.03
CA MET A 292 -8.87 2.44 9.75
C MET A 292 -7.91 1.92 10.81
N SER A 293 -8.45 1.65 11.99
CA SER A 293 -7.77 0.85 13.03
C SER A 293 -8.24 -0.61 12.98
N LEU A 294 -7.57 -1.50 13.72
CA LEU A 294 -7.95 -2.91 13.73
C LEU A 294 -9.34 -3.12 14.36
N ILE A 295 -10.16 -3.91 13.66
CA ILE A 295 -11.53 -4.24 14.07
C ILE A 295 -11.57 -5.68 14.54
N ASP A 296 -11.94 -5.89 15.80
CA ASP A 296 -11.95 -7.21 16.46
C ASP A 296 -12.70 -8.28 15.65
N ASN A 297 -13.85 -7.91 15.08
CA ASN A 297 -14.69 -8.82 14.31
C ASN A 297 -14.06 -9.27 12.98
N SER A 298 -13.04 -8.58 12.50
CA SER A 298 -12.39 -8.82 11.22
C SER A 298 -11.04 -9.53 11.35
N ILE A 299 -10.50 -9.60 12.56
CA ILE A 299 -9.23 -10.28 12.83
C ILE A 299 -9.43 -11.80 12.73
N CYS A 300 -8.65 -12.44 11.87
CA CYS A 300 -8.79 -13.84 11.48
C CYS A 300 -7.45 -14.59 11.59
N LEU A 301 -7.05 -14.87 12.84
CA LEU A 301 -5.75 -15.46 13.14
C LEU A 301 -5.84 -16.97 13.36
N GLN A 302 -4.83 -17.70 12.87
CA GLN A 302 -4.68 -19.13 13.12
C GLN A 302 -4.54 -19.42 14.63
N PRO A 303 -5.14 -20.50 15.15
CA PRO A 303 -4.87 -20.95 16.50
C PRO A 303 -3.39 -21.31 16.66
N GLY A 304 -2.79 -20.95 17.79
CA GLY A 304 -1.50 -21.50 18.17
C GLY A 304 -1.64 -22.98 18.51
N SER A 305 -0.79 -23.83 17.95
CA SER A 305 -0.64 -25.21 18.41
C SER A 305 0.48 -25.28 19.45
N GLY A 306 0.13 -25.36 20.73
CA GLY A 306 1.10 -25.33 21.84
C GLY A 306 1.63 -23.94 22.18
N SER A 307 2.66 -23.85 23.02
CA SER A 307 3.19 -22.58 23.56
C SER A 307 4.15 -21.82 22.62
N ALA A 308 4.38 -22.29 21.39
CA ALA A 308 5.49 -21.81 20.55
C ALA A 308 5.08 -20.97 19.33
N LEU A 309 3.88 -21.19 18.76
CA LEU A 309 3.47 -20.54 17.51
C LEU A 309 2.45 -19.42 17.80
N THR A 310 2.72 -18.22 17.28
CA THR A 310 1.91 -17.02 17.50
C THR A 310 1.48 -16.41 16.18
N SER A 311 0.19 -16.10 16.06
CA SER A 311 -0.36 -15.40 14.89
C SER A 311 -0.49 -13.90 15.16
N TYR A 312 -0.38 -13.09 14.12
CA TYR A 312 -0.35 -11.62 14.23
C TYR A 312 -1.26 -10.94 13.23
N VAL A 313 -1.82 -9.82 13.64
CA VAL A 313 -2.40 -8.82 12.73
C VAL A 313 -1.58 -7.53 12.86
N PHE A 314 -1.24 -6.94 11.71
CA PHE A 314 -0.39 -5.75 11.59
C PHE A 314 -1.10 -4.70 10.74
N ASN A 315 -1.31 -3.52 11.32
CA ASN A 315 -1.89 -2.34 10.67
C ASN A 315 -0.87 -1.20 10.59
N CYS A 316 -0.87 -0.53 9.43
CA CYS A 316 -0.15 0.71 9.19
C CYS A 316 -1.12 1.69 8.54
N ASP A 317 -1.53 2.68 9.31
CA ASP A 317 -2.51 3.69 8.92
C ASP A 317 -1.86 5.02 8.60
N GLY A 318 -2.27 5.63 7.48
CA GLY A 318 -1.75 6.92 7.02
C GLY A 318 -2.73 8.07 7.08
N LEU A 319 -3.79 8.03 7.90
CA LEU A 319 -4.71 9.15 7.99
C LEU A 319 -4.97 9.62 9.41
N ASN A 320 -5.10 8.73 10.39
CA ASN A 320 -5.59 9.06 11.72
C ASN A 320 -4.59 8.74 12.82
N ARG A 321 -4.64 9.49 13.92
CA ARG A 321 -4.04 9.11 15.20
C ARG A 321 -5.06 8.39 16.08
N PHE A 322 -4.61 7.58 17.03
CA PHE A 322 -5.52 6.95 17.99
C PHE A 322 -6.22 7.96 18.92
N SER A 323 -5.55 9.06 19.24
CA SER A 323 -6.12 10.17 20.02
C SER A 323 -7.06 11.08 19.22
N GLY A 324 -7.26 10.78 17.93
CA GLY A 324 -8.03 11.60 16.99
C GLY A 324 -7.16 12.60 16.23
N GLY A 325 -7.72 13.12 15.14
CA GLY A 325 -7.03 14.03 14.23
C GLY A 325 -6.12 13.33 13.22
N ASN A 326 -5.57 14.14 12.32
CA ASN A 326 -4.79 13.67 11.19
C ASN A 326 -3.39 13.21 11.61
N GLY A 327 -2.91 12.12 11.01
CA GLY A 327 -1.55 11.64 11.18
C GLY A 327 -1.40 10.21 10.65
N SER A 328 -0.69 9.40 11.40
CA SER A 328 -0.52 7.98 11.13
C SER A 328 -0.56 7.21 12.44
N HIS A 329 -0.87 5.92 12.36
CA HIS A 329 -0.73 5.02 13.50
C HIS A 329 -0.31 3.61 13.08
N THR A 330 0.26 2.90 14.04
CA THR A 330 0.65 1.50 13.92
C THR A 330 -0.02 0.70 15.03
N GLU A 331 -0.64 -0.41 14.64
CA GLU A 331 -1.17 -1.40 15.58
C GLU A 331 -0.66 -2.79 15.23
N VAL A 332 -0.11 -3.50 16.21
CA VAL A 332 0.14 -4.94 16.09
C VAL A 332 -0.53 -5.62 17.26
N ARG A 333 -1.32 -6.65 16.96
CA ARG A 333 -1.88 -7.55 17.96
C ARG A 333 -1.47 -8.97 17.66
N SER A 334 -1.09 -9.69 18.70
CA SER A 334 -0.90 -11.13 18.64
C SER A 334 -2.17 -11.83 19.10
N GLY A 335 -2.41 -13.05 18.63
CA GLY A 335 -3.53 -13.84 19.13
C GLY A 335 -3.29 -15.33 18.98
N ALA A 336 -3.69 -16.06 20.02
CA ALA A 336 -3.97 -17.48 19.92
C ALA A 336 -5.49 -17.67 19.98
N ARG A 337 -6.05 -18.47 19.08
CA ARG A 337 -7.44 -18.92 19.20
C ARG A 337 -7.47 -20.12 20.15
N SER A 338 -8.07 -19.94 21.34
CA SER A 338 -8.45 -21.02 22.24
C SER A 338 -9.97 -21.17 22.21
N GLY A 339 -10.51 -22.13 21.46
CA GLY A 339 -11.96 -22.25 21.24
C GLY A 339 -12.52 -21.13 20.32
N ASP A 340 -13.70 -20.61 20.63
CA ASP A 340 -14.36 -19.54 19.83
C ASP A 340 -14.01 -18.11 20.26
N THR A 341 -13.18 -17.93 21.28
CA THR A 341 -12.77 -16.60 21.76
C THR A 341 -11.35 -16.29 21.31
N LEU A 342 -11.20 -15.27 20.47
CA LEU A 342 -9.90 -14.66 20.15
C LEU A 342 -9.39 -13.95 21.41
N ARG A 343 -8.30 -14.45 22.01
CA ARG A 343 -7.54 -13.69 23.02
C ARG A 343 -6.43 -12.95 22.30
N GLN A 344 -6.64 -11.66 22.07
CA GLN A 344 -5.66 -10.79 21.42
C GLN A 344 -4.88 -10.02 22.47
N ALA A 345 -3.55 -10.01 22.36
CA ALA A 345 -2.70 -9.14 23.15
C ALA A 345 -2.13 -8.03 22.25
N THR A 346 -2.23 -6.79 22.70
CA THR A 346 -1.61 -5.65 22.01
C THR A 346 -0.09 -5.75 22.15
N VAL A 347 0.60 -5.89 21.03
CA VAL A 347 2.07 -5.84 20.95
C VAL A 347 2.52 -4.39 20.85
N VAL A 348 1.89 -3.62 19.96
CA VAL A 348 2.08 -2.16 19.88
C VAL A 348 0.79 -1.48 19.51
N LYS A 349 0.62 -0.26 20.04
CA LYS A 349 -0.40 0.70 19.64
C LYS A 349 0.16 2.10 19.83
N ALA A 350 0.59 2.74 18.74
CA ALA A 350 1.26 4.03 18.79
C ALA A 350 0.89 4.89 17.57
N SER A 351 0.80 6.20 17.78
CA SER A 351 0.54 7.16 16.71
C SER A 351 1.81 7.92 16.34
N SER A 352 2.01 8.22 15.06
CA SER A 352 2.86 9.33 14.58
C SER A 352 4.17 9.54 15.35
N GLY A 353 5.05 8.54 15.38
CA GLY A 353 6.38 8.67 16.00
C GLY A 353 6.39 8.66 17.53
N GLU A 354 5.25 8.41 18.18
CA GLU A 354 5.19 8.15 19.62
C GLU A 354 6.14 7.01 19.97
N ALA A 355 6.94 7.18 21.02
CA ALA A 355 7.82 6.13 21.48
C ALA A 355 7.02 4.90 21.93
N SER A 356 7.51 3.70 21.59
CA SER A 356 6.98 2.44 22.09
C SER A 356 8.14 1.59 22.60
N THR A 357 7.92 0.84 23.69
CA THR A 357 8.98 0.09 24.36
C THR A 357 9.78 -0.79 23.40
N GLY A 358 11.10 -0.55 23.34
CA GLY A 358 12.04 -1.31 22.51
C GLY A 358 11.99 -1.02 21.02
N ALA A 359 11.05 -0.19 20.54
CA ALA A 359 10.99 0.16 19.12
C ALA A 359 12.01 1.25 18.77
N GLN A 360 12.60 1.15 17.58
CA GLN A 360 13.40 2.21 16.98
C GLN A 360 12.55 3.05 16.01
N LEU A 361 12.87 4.33 15.89
CA LEU A 361 12.14 5.30 15.06
C LEU A 361 13.09 6.14 14.18
N PRO A 362 13.89 5.53 13.30
CA PRO A 362 14.72 6.29 12.36
C PRO A 362 13.85 7.16 11.44
N SER A 363 14.26 8.41 11.29
CA SER A 363 13.62 9.37 10.37
C SER A 363 14.02 9.09 8.93
N VAL A 364 13.04 9.09 8.03
CA VAL A 364 13.25 9.14 6.59
C VAL A 364 13.73 10.54 6.22
N VAL A 365 14.56 10.65 5.19
CA VAL A 365 15.06 11.94 4.70
C VAL A 365 13.91 12.90 4.40
N ALA A 366 14.14 14.20 4.60
CA ALA A 366 13.15 15.24 4.30
C ALA A 366 13.08 15.57 2.79
N GLN A 367 14.15 15.25 2.05
CA GLN A 367 14.27 15.51 0.62
C GLN A 367 15.09 14.42 -0.07
N VAL A 368 14.81 14.19 -1.35
CA VAL A 368 15.52 13.25 -2.22
C VAL A 368 16.00 13.96 -3.48
N ASN A 369 17.10 13.48 -4.04
CA ASN A 369 17.55 13.91 -5.36
C ASN A 369 16.93 13.01 -6.42
N THR A 370 16.25 13.62 -7.39
CA THR A 370 15.65 12.95 -8.55
C THR A 370 16.31 13.46 -9.83
N ALA A 371 16.01 12.84 -10.96
CA ALA A 371 16.44 13.36 -12.27
C ALA A 371 15.88 14.77 -12.57
N GLN A 372 14.85 15.19 -11.85
CA GLN A 372 14.17 16.48 -11.97
C GLN A 372 14.64 17.51 -10.94
N GLY A 373 15.62 17.14 -10.10
CA GLY A 373 16.15 17.98 -9.02
C GLY A 373 15.72 17.50 -7.63
N VAL A 374 15.79 18.41 -6.67
CA VAL A 374 15.47 18.13 -5.27
C VAL A 374 13.96 18.12 -5.08
N VAL A 375 13.44 17.01 -4.55
CA VAL A 375 12.03 16.87 -4.18
C VAL A 375 11.93 16.71 -2.67
N THR A 376 11.10 17.54 -2.03
CA THR A 376 10.82 17.49 -0.60
C THR A 376 9.59 16.62 -0.32
N GLY A 377 9.53 16.01 0.86
CA GLY A 377 8.38 15.20 1.25
C GLY A 377 7.07 16.00 1.25
N ALA A 378 7.13 17.29 1.60
CA ALA A 378 5.97 18.19 1.61
C ALA A 378 5.34 18.45 0.22
N GLN A 379 6.07 18.13 -0.86
CA GLN A 379 5.50 18.14 -2.22
C GLN A 379 4.67 16.90 -2.50
N LEU A 380 4.97 15.76 -1.86
CA LEU A 380 4.38 14.45 -2.15
C LEU A 380 3.31 14.02 -1.13
N TRP A 381 3.43 14.46 0.12
CA TRP A 381 2.48 14.25 1.21
C TRP A 381 2.24 15.56 1.98
N SER A 382 1.23 15.56 2.85
CA SER A 382 0.68 16.75 3.53
C SER A 382 1.73 17.74 4.05
N ASN A 383 1.39 19.02 3.89
CA ASN A 383 2.30 20.16 3.77
C ASN A 383 2.23 21.16 4.94
N GLY A 384 1.98 20.70 6.16
CA GLY A 384 2.13 21.51 7.37
C GLY A 384 0.99 21.35 8.38
N GLY A 385 1.29 21.72 9.63
CA GLY A 385 0.40 21.57 10.80
C GLY A 385 0.56 20.23 11.52
N SER A 386 -0.41 19.87 12.36
CA SER A 386 -0.45 18.61 13.13
C SER A 386 -0.59 17.33 12.28
N ALA A 387 -0.67 17.45 10.95
CA ALA A 387 -1.13 16.42 10.01
C ALA A 387 -0.04 15.96 9.02
N GLN A 388 1.19 15.69 9.48
CA GLN A 388 2.29 15.26 8.59
C GLN A 388 2.60 13.75 8.66
N GLY A 389 2.02 13.01 9.61
CA GLY A 389 2.64 11.75 10.06
C GLY A 389 4.03 12.04 10.65
N ALA A 390 4.76 11.02 11.07
CA ALA A 390 6.10 11.24 11.64
C ALA A 390 7.20 11.29 10.56
N GLY A 391 6.96 10.73 9.38
CA GLY A 391 8.02 10.52 8.39
C GLY A 391 9.10 9.57 8.91
N GLN A 392 8.76 8.71 9.86
CA GLN A 392 9.66 7.76 10.52
C GLN A 392 9.30 6.34 10.13
N VAL A 393 10.27 5.44 10.21
CA VAL A 393 10.00 4.01 10.19
C VAL A 393 10.01 3.50 11.62
N ARG A 394 8.91 2.92 12.08
CA ARG A 394 8.86 2.22 13.36
C ARG A 394 9.34 0.80 13.18
N VAL A 395 10.42 0.43 13.87
CA VAL A 395 10.98 -0.92 13.87
C VAL A 395 10.76 -1.55 15.24
N LEU A 396 9.85 -2.51 15.32
CA LEU A 396 9.52 -3.17 16.58
C LEU A 396 10.57 -4.22 16.98
N PRO A 397 10.67 -4.61 18.26
CA PRO A 397 11.41 -5.80 18.66
C PRO A 397 10.85 -7.05 17.99
N SER A 398 11.73 -7.99 17.62
CA SER A 398 11.34 -9.31 17.09
C SER A 398 10.44 -10.06 18.09
N GLN A 399 9.40 -10.69 17.56
CA GLN A 399 8.40 -11.47 18.28
C GLN A 399 8.51 -12.96 17.91
N PRO A 400 8.12 -13.90 18.78
CA PRO A 400 8.00 -15.32 18.40
C PRO A 400 7.03 -15.52 17.24
N LEU A 401 7.22 -16.55 16.41
CA LEU A 401 6.34 -16.84 15.25
C LEU A 401 5.83 -18.29 15.23
#